data_AF-A0AA39PQ31-F1
#
_entry.id   AF-A0AA39PQ31-F1
#
_cell.length_a   1.000
_cell.length_b   1.000
_cell.length_c   1.000
_cell.angle_alpha   90.00
_cell.angle_beta   90.00
_cell.angle_gamma   90.00
#
_symmetry.space_group_name_H-M   'P 1'
#
loop_
_entity.id
_entity.type
_entity.pdbx_description
1 polymer ?
#
loop_
_entity_poly.entity_id
_entity_poly.type
_entity_poly.pdbx_seq_one_letter_code
_entity_poly.pdbx_strand_id
1 'polypeptide(L)'
;MSENDFSKTLIALSGFTGITHLDLHQCIFPTLNNDIQFLSSCGALESARLYRVDLVEGPPEVTTESYLAQLLASLSSLIFTLGGGPSSILEIVPCAGSSLKRLSVTSTINTVSSDKDILWRSLNLEYIAFHIVPACRPSLVWHIPDILRKTLVSIPPRNNRVALDEHRGHSVRP
;
A
#
# COMPACT_ATOMS: atom_id res chain seq x y z
N MET A 1 -10.06 6.82 -22.11
CA MET A 1 -9.17 5.91 -22.86
C MET A 1 -9.98 4.71 -23.32
N SER A 2 -9.85 4.27 -24.57
CA SER A 2 -10.53 3.05 -25.02
C SER A 2 -9.79 1.79 -24.53
N GLU A 3 -10.48 0.66 -24.39
CA GLU A 3 -9.87 -0.61 -23.96
C GLU A 3 -8.75 -1.09 -24.91
N ASN A 4 -8.90 -0.82 -26.21
CA ASN A 4 -7.90 -1.12 -27.22
C ASN A 4 -6.63 -0.28 -27.05
N ASP A 5 -6.76 1.01 -26.72
CA ASP A 5 -5.61 1.88 -26.48
C ASP A 5 -4.88 1.50 -25.17
N PHE A 6 -5.65 1.10 -24.15
CA PHE A 6 -5.08 0.58 -22.91
C PHE A 6 -4.28 -0.70 -23.17
N SER A 7 -4.84 -1.65 -23.92
CA SER A 7 -4.18 -2.92 -24.25
C SER A 7 -2.88 -2.71 -25.03
N LYS A 8 -2.86 -1.79 -26.00
CA LYS A 8 -1.64 -1.42 -26.72
C LYS A 8 -0.59 -0.80 -25.80
N THR A 9 -1.02 0.02 -24.83
CA THR A 9 -0.14 0.61 -23.83
C THR A 9 0.49 -0.45 -22.95
N LEU A 10 -0.28 -1.44 -22.48
CA LEU A 10 0.24 -2.57 -21.71
C LEU A 10 1.26 -3.40 -22.49
N ILE A 11 1.00 -3.65 -23.78
CA ILE A 11 1.93 -4.38 -24.65
C ILE A 11 3.23 -3.59 -24.85
N ALA A 12 3.14 -2.27 -25.02
CA ALA A 12 4.33 -1.44 -25.13
C ALA A 12 5.14 -1.44 -23.82
N LEU A 13 4.46 -1.34 -22.67
CA LEU A 13 5.09 -1.32 -21.35
C LEU A 13 5.79 -2.63 -21.00
N SER A 14 5.20 -3.77 -21.35
CA SER A 14 5.81 -5.08 -21.12
C SER A 14 7.09 -5.30 -21.92
N GLY A 15 7.30 -4.54 -22.99
CA GLY A 15 8.57 -4.49 -23.72
C GLY A 15 9.71 -3.85 -22.93
N PHE A 16 9.42 -3.05 -21.91
CA PHE A 16 10.44 -2.38 -21.07
C PHE A 16 10.75 -3.20 -19.82
N THR A 17 11.57 -4.24 -19.99
CA THR A 17 11.92 -5.19 -18.92
C THR A 17 12.81 -4.61 -17.82
N GLY A 18 13.41 -3.45 -18.04
CA GLY A 18 14.34 -2.80 -17.09
C GLY A 18 13.73 -1.69 -16.23
N ILE A 19 12.43 -1.41 -16.35
CA ILE A 19 11.79 -0.35 -15.55
C ILE A 19 11.62 -0.84 -14.11
N THR A 20 12.47 -0.32 -13.23
CA THR A 20 12.41 -0.56 -11.78
C THR A 20 11.72 0.57 -11.03
N HIS A 21 11.65 1.77 -11.63
CA HIS A 21 11.06 2.96 -11.03
C HIS A 21 10.09 3.61 -12.00
N LEU A 22 8.87 3.87 -11.54
CA LEU A 22 7.81 4.47 -12.34
C LEU A 22 7.20 5.64 -11.58
N ASP A 23 7.00 6.75 -12.29
CA ASP A 23 6.33 7.94 -11.75
C ASP A 23 5.18 8.32 -12.68
N LEU A 24 3.96 8.22 -12.15
CA LEU A 24 2.72 8.51 -12.85
C LEU A 24 2.16 9.83 -12.36
N HIS A 25 1.97 10.77 -13.28
CA HIS A 25 1.50 12.12 -12.99
C HIS A 25 0.17 12.35 -13.67
N GLN A 26 -0.87 12.63 -12.88
CA GLN A 26 -2.21 12.98 -13.35
C GLN A 26 -2.80 11.93 -14.30
N CYS A 27 -2.41 10.66 -14.12
CA CYS A 27 -2.96 9.56 -14.89
C CYS A 27 -4.37 9.21 -14.39
N ILE A 28 -5.23 8.81 -15.31
CA ILE A 28 -6.61 8.44 -14.99
C ILE A 28 -6.81 6.99 -15.43
N PHE A 29 -7.13 6.12 -14.49
CA PHE A 29 -7.46 4.72 -14.76
C PHE A 29 -8.97 4.51 -14.69
N PRO A 30 -9.55 3.72 -15.60
CA PRO A 30 -10.98 3.41 -15.53
C PRO A 30 -11.35 2.72 -14.21
N THR A 31 -10.57 1.74 -13.79
CA THR A 31 -10.77 0.94 -12.57
C THR A 31 -9.47 0.69 -11.82
N LEU A 32 -9.56 0.27 -10.57
CA LEU A 32 -8.41 -0.21 -9.78
C LEU A 32 -7.68 -1.38 -10.48
N ASN A 33 -8.41 -2.27 -11.14
CA ASN A 33 -7.80 -3.40 -11.85
C ASN A 33 -6.97 -2.93 -13.06
N ASN A 34 -7.38 -1.86 -13.74
CA ASN A 34 -6.56 -1.27 -14.81
C ASN A 34 -5.25 -0.71 -14.26
N ASP A 35 -5.26 -0.03 -13.11
CA ASP A 35 -4.02 0.43 -12.47
C ASP A 35 -3.10 -0.74 -12.09
N ILE A 36 -3.66 -1.80 -11.48
CA ILE A 36 -2.90 -3.01 -11.15
C ILE A 36 -2.30 -3.67 -12.40
N GLN A 37 -3.08 -3.83 -13.47
CA GLN A 37 -2.59 -4.39 -14.74
C GLN A 37 -1.48 -3.53 -15.34
N PHE A 38 -1.62 -2.21 -15.24
CA PHE A 38 -0.62 -1.27 -15.73
C PHE A 38 0.70 -1.41 -14.98
N LEU A 39 0.67 -1.35 -13.64
CA LEU A 39 1.88 -1.51 -12.83
C LEU A 39 2.51 -2.90 -13.01
N SER A 40 1.69 -3.95 -13.08
CA SER A 40 2.14 -5.32 -13.28
C SER A 40 2.74 -5.60 -14.66
N SER A 41 2.46 -4.74 -15.66
CA SER A 41 3.10 -4.86 -16.98
C SER A 41 4.60 -4.55 -16.94
N CYS A 42 5.05 -3.77 -15.95
CA CYS A 42 6.46 -3.45 -15.72
C CYS A 42 7.11 -4.56 -14.86
N GLY A 43 7.45 -5.70 -15.44
CA GLY A 43 7.83 -6.92 -14.68
C GLY A 43 9.00 -6.82 -13.69
N ALA A 44 9.82 -5.76 -13.76
CA ALA A 44 10.92 -5.49 -12.82
C ALA A 44 10.63 -4.32 -11.85
N LEU A 45 9.38 -3.82 -11.80
CA LEU A 45 9.04 -2.64 -11.03
C LEU A 45 9.26 -2.85 -9.53
N GLU A 46 10.07 -1.97 -8.92
CA GLU A 46 10.40 -1.99 -7.50
C GLU A 46 9.75 -0.82 -6.75
N SER A 47 9.57 0.31 -7.42
CA SER A 47 9.01 1.53 -6.84
C SER A 47 8.05 2.22 -7.80
N ALA A 48 6.85 2.54 -7.32
CA ALA A 48 5.90 3.36 -8.04
C ALA A 48 5.51 4.61 -7.26
N ARG A 49 5.49 5.75 -7.94
CA ARG A 49 4.95 7.01 -7.44
C ARG A 49 3.71 7.38 -8.23
N LEU A 50 2.62 7.63 -7.52
CA LEU A 50 1.30 7.92 -8.06
C LEU A 50 0.90 9.34 -7.62
N TYR A 51 1.21 10.31 -8.48
CA TYR A 51 0.91 11.72 -8.25
C TYR A 51 -0.40 12.11 -8.91
N ARG A 52 -1.43 12.39 -8.11
CA ARG A 52 -2.79 12.76 -8.54
C ARG A 52 -3.37 11.75 -9.54
N VAL A 53 -3.16 10.47 -9.26
CA VAL A 53 -3.78 9.39 -10.04
C VAL A 53 -5.21 9.19 -9.55
N ASP A 54 -6.15 9.23 -10.49
CA ASP A 54 -7.59 9.13 -10.20
C ASP A 54 -8.19 7.86 -10.83
N LEU A 55 -9.23 7.32 -10.20
CA LEU A 55 -10.06 6.23 -10.72
C LEU A 55 -11.39 6.81 -11.25
N VAL A 56 -11.80 6.44 -12.47
CA VAL A 56 -13.06 6.92 -13.08
C VAL A 56 -14.26 6.26 -12.42
N GLU A 57 -14.23 4.95 -12.31
CA GLU A 57 -15.21 4.19 -11.55
C GLU A 57 -14.72 4.15 -10.10
N GLY A 58 -15.62 4.48 -9.16
CA GLY A 58 -15.37 4.21 -7.75
C GLY A 58 -14.95 2.74 -7.57
N PRO A 59 -14.22 2.40 -6.49
CA PRO A 59 -13.80 1.03 -6.30
C PRO A 59 -15.06 0.15 -6.36
N PRO A 60 -15.03 -1.03 -7.03
CA PRO A 60 -16.15 -1.95 -6.92
C PRO A 60 -16.46 -2.17 -5.44
N GLU A 61 -17.69 -2.51 -5.08
CA GLU A 61 -17.96 -3.01 -3.72
C GLU A 61 -17.08 -4.23 -3.49
N VAL A 62 -15.92 -4.00 -2.88
CA VAL A 62 -14.86 -4.98 -2.74
C VAL A 62 -15.32 -6.01 -1.73
N THR A 63 -15.94 -7.08 -2.19
CA THR A 63 -15.96 -8.34 -1.45
C THR A 63 -14.53 -8.87 -1.40
N THR A 64 -14.12 -9.41 -0.26
CA THR A 64 -12.75 -9.88 0.03
C THR A 64 -12.20 -10.87 -1.03
N GLU A 65 -13.08 -11.45 -1.85
CA GLU A 65 -12.77 -12.36 -2.96
C GLU A 65 -12.32 -11.67 -4.26
N SER A 66 -12.55 -10.35 -4.42
CA SER A 66 -12.15 -9.60 -5.63
C SER A 66 -10.65 -9.26 -5.72
N TYR A 67 -9.90 -9.44 -4.62
CA TYR A 67 -8.44 -9.23 -4.54
C TYR A 67 -7.61 -10.42 -5.09
N LEU A 68 -8.06 -11.05 -6.18
CA LEU A 68 -7.27 -12.09 -6.85
C LEU A 68 -6.08 -11.49 -7.62
N ALA A 69 -6.16 -10.23 -8.04
CA ALA A 69 -5.07 -9.54 -8.69
C ALA A 69 -4.01 -9.10 -7.66
N GLN A 70 -2.84 -9.76 -7.68
CA GLN A 70 -1.67 -9.35 -6.90
C GLN A 70 -0.74 -8.51 -7.78
N LEU A 71 -0.14 -7.49 -7.18
CA LEU A 71 0.97 -6.76 -7.79
C LEU A 71 2.24 -7.63 -7.78
N LEU A 72 3.24 -7.17 -8.52
CA LEU A 72 4.53 -7.83 -8.64
C LEU A 72 5.23 -7.96 -7.29
N ALA A 73 5.81 -9.14 -7.04
CA ALA A 73 6.58 -9.40 -5.82
C ALA A 73 7.84 -8.52 -5.67
N SER A 74 8.31 -7.90 -6.77
CA SER A 74 9.42 -6.94 -6.75
C SER A 74 9.01 -5.57 -6.19
N LEU A 75 7.72 -5.20 -6.26
CA LEU A 75 7.25 -3.88 -5.87
C LEU A 75 7.32 -3.73 -4.35
N SER A 76 8.29 -2.94 -3.89
CA SER A 76 8.60 -2.75 -2.48
C SER A 76 8.31 -1.33 -1.98
N SER A 77 8.02 -0.40 -2.87
CA SER A 77 7.81 1.01 -2.54
C SER A 77 6.62 1.60 -3.28
N LEU A 78 5.67 2.16 -2.53
CA LEU A 78 4.52 2.90 -3.05
C LEU A 78 4.45 4.29 -2.43
N ILE A 79 4.37 5.30 -3.30
CA ILE A 79 4.27 6.70 -2.90
C ILE A 79 3.04 7.32 -3.56
N PHE A 80 2.10 7.81 -2.77
CA PHE A 80 0.90 8.47 -3.24
C PHE A 80 0.98 9.96 -2.98
N THR A 81 0.50 10.76 -3.91
CA THR A 81 0.12 12.15 -3.67
C THR A 81 -1.29 12.36 -4.19
N LEU A 82 -2.26 12.33 -3.29
CA LEU A 82 -3.68 12.38 -3.60
C LEU A 82 -4.11 13.82 -3.91
N GLY A 83 -4.97 13.96 -4.92
CA GLY A 83 -5.61 15.22 -5.29
C GLY A 83 -6.85 15.51 -4.44
N GLY A 84 -7.83 16.22 -5.03
CA GLY A 84 -9.10 16.62 -4.41
C GLY A 84 -10.21 15.55 -4.39
N GLY A 85 -9.92 14.33 -4.85
CA GLY A 85 -10.88 13.23 -5.01
C GLY A 85 -10.84 12.17 -3.91
N PRO A 86 -11.76 11.18 -3.98
CA PRO A 86 -11.81 10.06 -3.04
C PRO A 86 -10.53 9.21 -3.07
N SER A 87 -10.13 8.67 -1.91
CA SER A 87 -8.88 7.92 -1.72
C SER A 87 -8.93 6.45 -2.16
N SER A 88 -9.80 6.10 -3.12
CA SER A 88 -10.02 4.72 -3.58
C SER A 88 -8.78 4.09 -4.21
N ILE A 89 -7.87 4.89 -4.75
CA ILE A 89 -6.58 4.42 -5.26
C ILE A 89 -5.72 3.76 -4.17
N LEU A 90 -5.93 4.07 -2.88
CA LEU A 90 -5.21 3.42 -1.77
C LEU A 90 -5.58 1.95 -1.60
N GLU A 91 -6.66 1.47 -2.22
CA GLU A 91 -7.03 0.05 -2.23
C GLU A 91 -6.06 -0.81 -3.04
N ILE A 92 -5.08 -0.21 -3.73
CA ILE A 92 -3.96 -0.93 -4.33
C ILE A 92 -2.93 -1.43 -3.31
N VAL A 93 -2.87 -0.82 -2.11
CA VAL A 93 -1.88 -1.15 -1.08
C VAL A 93 -1.99 -2.62 -0.64
N PRO A 94 -3.19 -3.17 -0.35
CA PRO A 94 -3.36 -4.61 -0.12
C PRO A 94 -2.87 -5.50 -1.27
N CYS A 95 -2.93 -5.04 -2.52
CA CYS A 95 -2.53 -5.82 -3.69
C CYS A 95 -1.01 -5.99 -3.81
N ALA A 96 -0.22 -5.04 -3.27
CA ALA A 96 1.23 -5.22 -3.08
C ALA A 96 1.53 -6.27 -2.01
N GLY A 97 0.64 -6.43 -1.03
CA GLY A 97 0.78 -7.45 -0.01
C GLY A 97 2.11 -7.37 0.73
N SER A 98 2.77 -8.51 0.91
CA SER A 98 3.98 -8.64 1.72
C SER A 98 5.27 -8.17 1.02
N SER A 99 5.25 -7.85 -0.28
CA SER A 99 6.44 -7.26 -0.92
C SER A 99 6.67 -5.82 -0.49
N LEU A 100 5.61 -5.12 -0.06
CA LEU A 100 5.67 -3.70 0.26
C LEU A 100 6.45 -3.44 1.56
N LYS A 101 7.52 -2.66 1.43
CA LYS A 101 8.39 -2.21 2.52
C LYS A 101 8.21 -0.74 2.85
N ARG A 102 7.91 0.09 1.85
CA ARG A 102 7.78 1.54 2.02
C ARG A 102 6.44 2.01 1.49
N LEU A 103 5.69 2.69 2.35
CA LEU A 103 4.44 3.35 1.99
C LEU A 103 4.51 4.81 2.40
N SER A 104 4.25 5.72 1.46
CA SER A 104 4.10 7.15 1.76
C SER A 104 2.84 7.66 1.11
N VAL A 105 1.98 8.33 1.88
CA VAL A 105 0.75 8.94 1.38
C VAL A 105 0.75 10.41 1.72
N THR A 106 0.76 11.25 0.70
CA THR A 106 0.52 12.69 0.84
C THR A 106 -0.89 13.01 0.39
N SER A 107 -1.68 13.71 1.18
CA SER A 107 -3.04 14.12 0.82
C SER A 107 -3.23 15.61 1.08
N THR A 108 -3.88 16.30 0.14
CA THR A 108 -4.28 17.71 0.31
C THR A 108 -5.67 17.89 0.95
N ILE A 109 -6.36 16.80 1.34
CA ILE A 109 -7.74 16.84 1.88
C ILE A 109 -7.81 16.35 3.32
N ASN A 110 -8.82 16.86 4.04
CA ASN A 110 -9.15 16.56 5.44
C ASN A 110 -9.76 15.16 5.70
N THR A 111 -9.93 14.30 4.71
CA THR A 111 -10.53 12.97 4.91
C THR A 111 -9.85 11.91 4.06
N VAL A 112 -8.84 11.25 4.61
CA VAL A 112 -8.50 9.87 4.22
C VAL A 112 -9.47 8.97 4.98
N SER A 113 -10.71 8.91 4.52
CA SER A 113 -11.68 7.91 4.99
C SER A 113 -11.51 6.69 4.10
N SER A 114 -10.71 5.74 4.55
CA SER A 114 -10.87 4.36 4.15
C SER A 114 -11.40 3.64 5.37
N ASP A 115 -12.69 3.29 5.38
CA ASP A 115 -13.26 2.42 6.40
C ASP A 115 -12.56 1.05 6.43
N LYS A 116 -11.97 0.68 5.28
CA LYS A 116 -11.15 -0.50 5.09
C LYS A 116 -9.74 -0.28 5.64
N ASP A 117 -9.26 -1.26 6.40
CA ASP A 117 -7.83 -1.37 6.67
C ASP A 117 -7.12 -1.64 5.35
N ILE A 118 -6.23 -0.74 4.90
CA ILE A 118 -5.46 -0.92 3.66
C ILE A 118 -4.11 -1.62 3.90
N LEU A 119 -3.72 -1.82 5.17
CA LEU A 119 -2.40 -2.36 5.53
C LEU A 119 -2.45 -3.84 5.91
N TRP A 120 -3.64 -4.45 5.94
CA TRP A 120 -3.85 -5.82 6.43
C TRP A 120 -3.02 -6.92 5.74
N ARG A 121 -2.48 -6.68 4.53
CA ARG A 121 -1.55 -7.60 3.83
C ARG A 121 -0.09 -7.13 3.83
N SER A 122 0.20 -5.93 4.31
CA SER A 122 1.51 -5.27 4.21
C SER A 122 2.38 -5.53 5.45
N LEU A 123 2.61 -6.82 5.74
CA LEU A 123 3.26 -7.28 6.97
C LEU A 123 4.75 -6.94 7.07
N ASN A 124 5.40 -6.59 5.96
CA ASN A 124 6.83 -6.30 5.87
C ASN A 124 7.14 -4.79 5.76
N LEU A 125 6.18 -3.92 6.12
CA LEU A 125 6.40 -2.48 6.10
C LEU A 125 7.53 -2.08 7.06
N GLU A 126 8.60 -1.54 6.49
CA GLU A 126 9.75 -0.96 7.19
C GLU A 126 9.57 0.56 7.38
N TYR A 127 8.81 1.21 6.50
CA TYR A 127 8.54 2.65 6.53
C TYR A 127 7.09 2.96 6.17
N ILE A 128 6.47 3.82 6.99
CA ILE A 128 5.14 4.37 6.71
C ILE A 128 5.10 5.86 7.02
N ALA A 129 4.60 6.66 6.07
CA ALA A 129 4.40 8.09 6.24
C ALA A 129 3.04 8.54 5.72
N PHE A 130 2.37 9.39 6.50
CA PHE A 130 1.14 10.07 6.12
C PHE A 130 1.35 11.57 6.27
N HIS A 131 1.40 12.28 5.15
CA HIS A 131 1.53 13.72 5.09
C HIS A 131 0.19 14.33 4.72
N ILE A 132 -0.45 15.02 5.65
CA ILE A 132 -1.69 15.73 5.40
C ILE A 132 -1.33 17.20 5.23
N VAL A 133 -1.53 17.73 4.03
CA VAL A 133 -1.33 19.13 3.70
C VAL A 133 -2.70 19.82 3.77
N PRO A 134 -2.94 20.72 4.74
CA PRO A 134 -4.25 21.34 4.89
C PRO A 134 -4.58 22.22 3.66
N ALA A 135 -5.63 21.87 2.92
CA ALA A 135 -6.26 22.80 1.98
C ALA A 135 -7.11 23.82 2.76
N CYS A 136 -6.45 24.80 3.40
CA CYS A 136 -7.02 26.05 3.89
C CYS A 136 -8.47 25.99 4.46
N ARG A 137 -8.75 25.26 5.54
CA ARG A 137 -9.81 25.62 6.54
C ARG A 137 -9.48 25.06 7.93
N PRO A 138 -9.49 25.87 9.00
CA PRO A 138 -8.96 25.52 10.33
C PRO A 138 -9.90 24.68 11.22
N SER A 139 -10.93 24.03 10.69
CA SER A 139 -12.01 23.49 11.52
C SER A 139 -12.38 22.04 11.18
N LEU A 140 -11.43 21.12 11.13
CA LEU A 140 -11.74 19.69 11.07
C LEU A 140 -10.82 18.91 12.01
N VAL A 141 -11.47 18.15 12.90
CA VAL A 141 -10.89 17.38 13.99
C VAL A 141 -10.06 16.24 13.41
N TRP A 142 -8.82 16.14 13.88
CA TRP A 142 -7.85 15.16 13.45
C TRP A 142 -8.19 13.79 14.01
N HIS A 143 -8.48 12.83 13.14
CA HIS A 143 -8.26 11.43 13.45
C HIS A 143 -6.95 11.04 12.76
N ILE A 144 -5.91 10.74 13.57
CA ILE A 144 -4.83 9.86 13.13
C ILE A 144 -5.50 8.76 12.32
N PRO A 145 -5.10 8.47 11.06
CA PRO A 145 -5.81 7.50 10.23
C PRO A 145 -6.08 6.26 11.08
N ASP A 146 -7.35 5.85 11.23
CA ASP A 146 -7.70 4.69 12.08
C ASP A 146 -6.93 3.42 11.65
N ILE A 147 -6.39 3.43 10.43
CA ILE A 147 -5.37 2.53 9.90
C ILE A 147 -4.17 2.33 10.87
N LEU A 148 -3.64 3.38 11.49
CA LEU A 148 -2.55 3.25 12.48
C LEU A 148 -3.03 2.72 13.83
N ARG A 149 -4.30 2.93 14.19
CA ARG A 149 -4.88 2.33 15.41
C ARG A 149 -5.08 0.83 15.24
N LYS A 150 -5.48 0.38 14.05
CA LYS A 150 -5.70 -1.05 13.75
C LYS A 150 -4.39 -1.85 13.74
N THR A 151 -3.29 -1.32 13.21
CA THR A 151 -1.99 -2.02 13.17
C THR A 151 -1.36 -2.24 14.55
N LEU A 152 -1.59 -1.35 15.52
CA LEU A 152 -1.10 -1.53 16.90
C LEU A 152 -1.84 -2.64 17.67
N VAL A 153 -3.07 -2.98 17.28
CA VAL A 153 -3.88 -4.03 17.93
C VAL A 153 -3.55 -5.43 17.37
N SER A 154 -2.99 -5.51 16.15
CA SER A 154 -2.71 -6.77 15.47
C SER A 154 -1.28 -7.32 15.65
N ILE A 155 -0.40 -6.64 16.39
CA ILE A 155 0.91 -7.22 16.78
C ILE A 155 0.70 -8.04 18.06
N PRO A 156 0.68 -9.39 18.00
CA PRO A 156 0.62 -10.18 19.22
C PRO A 156 1.87 -9.88 20.07
N PRO A 157 1.75 -9.77 21.40
CA PRO A 157 2.90 -9.53 22.26
C PRO A 157 3.92 -10.66 22.04
N ARG A 158 5.13 -10.27 21.62
CA ARG A 158 6.27 -11.17 21.48
C ARG A 158 6.51 -11.82 22.84
N ASN A 159 6.19 -13.11 22.94
CA ASN A 159 6.29 -13.90 24.15
C ASN A 159 7.79 -14.08 24.49
N ASN A 160 8.35 -13.17 25.27
CA ASN A 160 9.69 -13.35 25.84
C ASN A 160 9.62 -14.41 26.95
N ARG A 161 9.66 -15.68 26.55
CA ARG A 161 10.13 -16.76 27.43
C ARG A 161 11.50 -17.19 26.94
N VAL A 162 12.52 -16.52 27.48
CA VAL A 162 13.89 -17.04 27.48
C VAL A 162 13.85 -18.31 28.33
N ALA A 163 14.06 -19.45 27.69
CA ALA A 163 14.46 -20.68 28.35
C ALA A 163 15.84 -20.43 28.98
N LEU A 164 15.88 -20.38 30.32
CA LEU A 164 17.13 -20.51 31.07
C LEU A 164 17.17 -21.95 31.56
N ASP A 165 17.80 -22.78 30.74
CA ASP A 165 18.26 -24.10 31.12
C ASP A 165 19.78 -23.96 31.34
N GLU A 166 20.21 -23.91 32.60
CA GLU A 166 21.60 -24.12 32.97
C GLU A 166 21.68 -25.16 34.11
N HIS A 167 21.95 -26.39 33.68
CA HIS A 167 22.51 -27.46 34.49
C HIS A 167 24.00 -27.21 34.78
N ARG A 168 24.41 -27.13 36.05
CA ARG A 168 25.40 -28.04 36.72
C ARG A 168 26.09 -27.45 37.97
N GLY A 169 26.25 -28.31 38.99
CA GLY A 169 27.35 -28.28 39.98
C GLY A 169 26.91 -28.43 41.45
N HIS A 170 26.54 -29.63 41.94
CA HIS A 170 27.35 -30.56 42.78
C HIS A 170 27.91 -30.05 44.14
N SER A 171 27.44 -30.71 45.21
CA SER A 171 28.12 -31.09 46.50
C SER A 171 28.44 -29.96 47.51
N VAL A 172 28.37 -30.09 48.84
CA VAL A 172 28.43 -31.21 49.82
C VAL A 172 27.68 -30.78 51.11
N ARG A 173 27.15 -31.75 51.89
CA ARG A 173 26.68 -31.60 53.29
C ARG A 173 27.81 -31.24 54.28
N PRO A 174 27.47 -30.78 55.49
CA PRO A 174 27.48 -31.70 56.64
C PRO A 174 26.09 -31.91 57.26
#